data_AF-A0A7X2MGX5-F1
#
_entry.id   AF-A0A7X2MGX5-F1
#
_cell.length_a   1.000
_cell.length_b   1.000
_cell.length_c   1.000
_cell.angle_alpha   90.00
_cell.angle_beta   90.00
_cell.angle_gamma   90.00
#
_symmetry.space_group_name_H-M   'P 1'
#
loop_
_entity.id
_entity.type
_entity.pdbx_description
1 polymer ?
#
loop_
_entity_poly.entity_id
_entity_poly.type
_entity_poly.pdbx_seq_one_letter_code
_entity_poly.pdbx_strand_id
1 'polypeptide(L)' 'NPPIRAGKDVVHGILAGSKQHLNSGGSIVAVIQKKQGAPSAIKKLNEVFENCQTLNKKKGYFILQSEMIK' A
#
# COMPACT_ATOMS: atom_id res chain seq x y z
N ASN A 1 4.27 4.94 -5.29
CA ASN A 1 4.75 6.19 -4.68
C ASN A 1 3.57 7.14 -4.57
N PRO A 2 2.64 6.88 -3.62
CA PRO A 2 1.41 7.65 -3.54
C PRO A 2 1.70 9.13 -3.17
N PRO A 3 0.83 10.08 -3.54
CA PRO A 3 1.03 11.50 -3.29
C PRO A 3 0.84 11.83 -1.80
N ILE A 4 1.86 11.56 -0.98
CA ILE A 4 1.79 11.68 0.50
C ILE A 4 1.25 13.04 0.97
N ARG A 5 1.63 14.12 0.28
CA ARG A 5 1.20 15.48 0.63
C ARG A 5 -0.29 15.76 0.38
N ALA A 6 -0.98 14.89 -0.36
CA ALA A 6 -2.43 14.95 -0.54
C ALA A 6 -3.20 14.50 0.72
N GLY A 7 -2.51 13.98 1.73
CA GLY A 7 -3.10 13.60 3.01
C GLY A 7 -3.51 12.13 3.09
N LYS A 8 -3.86 11.72 4.31
CA LYS A 8 -4.13 10.31 4.65
C LYS A 8 -5.30 9.75 3.86
N ASP A 9 -6.39 10.50 3.74
CA ASP A 9 -7.63 10.01 3.13
C ASP A 9 -7.45 9.74 1.63
N VAL A 10 -6.73 10.63 0.93
CA VAL A 10 -6.39 10.44 -0.49
C VAL A 10 -5.48 9.22 -0.67
N VAL A 11 -4.42 9.11 0.13
CA VAL A 11 -3.49 7.97 0.05
C VAL A 11 -4.20 6.66 0.36
N HIS A 12 -5.01 6.61 1.43
CA HIS A 12 -5.78 5.42 1.79
C HIS A 12 -6.84 5.09 0.74
N GLY A 13 -7.47 6.09 0.13
CA GLY A 13 -8.39 5.92 -0.98
C GLY A 13 -7.73 5.27 -2.20
N ILE A 14 -6.52 5.70 -2.56
CA ILE A 14 -5.74 5.09 -3.65
C ILE A 14 -5.40 3.62 -3.33
N LEU A 15 -4.90 3.35 -2.11
CA LEU A 15 -4.55 1.99 -1.71
C LEU A 15 -5.77 1.07 -1.72
N ALA A 16 -6.88 1.51 -1.13
CA ALA A 16 -8.10 0.69 -1.05
C ALA A 16 -8.78 0.53 -2.42
N GLY A 17 -8.92 1.63 -3.16
CA GLY A 17 -9.56 1.65 -4.48
C GLY A 17 -8.81 0.80 -5.50
N SER A 18 -7.49 0.61 -5.34
CA SER A 18 -6.71 -0.25 -6.24
C SER A 18 -7.25 -1.68 -6.35
N LYS A 19 -7.89 -2.21 -5.30
CA LYS A 19 -8.50 -3.56 -5.31
C LYS A 19 -9.54 -3.72 -6.43
N GLN A 20 -10.30 -2.66 -6.74
CA GLN A 20 -11.32 -2.67 -7.78
C GLN A 20 -10.75 -2.66 -9.21
N HIS A 21 -9.45 -2.40 -9.33
CA HIS A 21 -8.76 -2.27 -10.62
C HIS A 21 -7.73 -3.39 -10.85
N LEU A 22 -7.66 -4.37 -9.95
CA LEU A 22 -6.76 -5.52 -10.07
C LEU A 22 -7.53 -6.76 -10.51
N ASN A 23 -7.00 -7.46 -11.52
CA ASN A 23 -7.42 -8.81 -11.84
C ASN A 23 -6.95 -9.78 -10.74
N SER A 24 -7.56 -10.97 -10.70
CA SER A 24 -7.06 -12.10 -9.89
C SER A 24 -5.56 -12.32 -10.09
N GLY A 25 -4.80 -12.41 -8.99
CA GLY A 25 -3.33 -12.53 -9.01
C GLY A 25 -2.58 -11.23 -9.34
N GLY A 26 -3.31 -10.13 -9.58
CA GLY A 26 -2.72 -8.80 -9.70
C GLY A 26 -2.25 -8.27 -8.36
N SER A 27 -1.32 -7.32 -8.35
CA SER A 27 -0.80 -6.73 -7.12
C SER A 27 -0.72 -5.21 -7.17
N ILE A 28 -0.89 -4.58 -6.02
CA ILE A 28 -0.47 -3.18 -5.80
C ILE A 28 0.91 -3.16 -5.15
N VAL A 29 1.78 -2.28 -5.65
CA VAL A 29 3.08 -1.99 -5.03
C VAL A 29 3.16 -0.51 -4.66
N ALA A 30 3.43 -0.22 -3.40
CA ALA A 30 3.56 1.13 -2.88
C ALA A 30 4.94 1.35 -2.28
N VAL A 31 5.52 2.53 -2.56
CA VAL A 31 6.77 2.98 -1.94
C VAL A 31 6.43 4.13 -1.02
N ILE A 32 6.66 3.97 0.29
CA ILE A 32 6.28 4.95 1.32
C ILE A 32 7.41 5.07 2.34
N GLN A 33 7.77 6.28 2.73
CA GLN A 33 8.74 6.49 3.80
C GLN A 33 8.11 6.20 5.18
N LYS A 34 8.87 5.62 6.12
CA LYS A 34 8.39 5.26 7.47
C LYS A 34 7.69 6.43 8.16
N LYS A 35 8.30 7.61 8.11
CA LYS A 35 7.79 8.86 8.72
C LYS A 35 6.56 9.43 8.00
N GLN A 36 6.33 9.01 6.76
CA GLN A 36 5.21 9.41 5.92
C GLN A 36 4.01 8.46 6.03
N GLY A 37 4.03 7.54 7.01
CA GLY A 37 2.87 6.70 7.32
C GLY A 37 2.94 5.29 6.74
N ALA A 38 4.14 4.75 6.44
CA ALA A 38 4.26 3.35 6.01
C ALA A 38 3.56 2.34 6.97
N PRO A 39 3.64 2.47 8.31
CA PRO A 39 2.89 1.58 9.21
C PRO A 39 1.36 1.67 9.05
N SER A 40 0.82 2.86 8.77
CA SER A 40 -0.61 3.06 8.50
C SER A 40 -1.02 2.44 7.18
N ALA A 41 -0.18 2.58 6.14
CA ALA A 41 -0.40 1.97 4.84
C ALA A 41 -0.38 0.43 4.91
N ILE A 42 0.55 -0.16 5.67
CA ILE A 42 0.57 -1.62 5.92
C ILE A 42 -0.74 -2.08 6.56
N LYS A 43 -1.22 -1.38 7.60
CA LYS A 43 -2.51 -1.70 8.23
C LYS A 43 -3.66 -1.62 7.23
N LYS A 44 -3.71 -0.56 6.41
CA LYS A 44 -4.79 -0.40 5.43
C LYS A 44 -4.74 -1.45 4.32
N LEU A 45 -3.55 -1.80 3.84
CA LEU A 45 -3.36 -2.84 2.83
C LEU A 45 -3.77 -4.21 3.37
N ASN A 46 -3.38 -4.56 4.60
CA ASN A 46 -3.85 -5.78 5.26
C ASN A 46 -5.38 -5.81 5.46
N GLU A 47 -5.99 -4.68 5.83
CA GLU A 47 -7.46 -4.58 5.95
C GLU A 47 -8.17 -4.81 4.62
N VAL A 48 -7.61 -4.33 3.51
CA VAL A 48 -8.25 -4.35 2.19
C VAL A 48 -7.99 -5.66 1.43
N PHE A 49 -6.75 -6.16 1.47
CA PHE A 49 -6.31 -7.32 0.70
C PHE A 49 -6.10 -8.57 1.55
N GLU A 50 -6.26 -8.47 2.87
CA GLU A 50 -5.95 -9.55 3.84
C GLU A 50 -4.48 -9.97 3.86
N ASN A 51 -3.64 -9.27 3.08
CA ASN A 51 -2.21 -9.46 3.00
C ASN A 51 -1.49 -8.12 2.79
N CYS A 52 -0.23 -8.06 3.24
CA CYS A 52 0.71 -7.00 2.91
C CYS A 52 2.12 -7.49 3.25
N GLN A 53 2.98 -7.61 2.25
CA GLN A 53 4.39 -7.91 2.42
C GLN A 53 5.22 -6.63 2.32
N THR A 54 6.27 -6.52 3.14
CA THR A 54 7.33 -5.54 2.87
C THR A 54 8.44 -6.20 2.08
N LEU A 55 8.53 -5.90 0.79
CA LEU A 55 9.54 -6.45 -0.13
C LEU A 55 10.94 -5.91 0.15
N ASN A 56 11.05 -4.64 0.55
CA ASN A 56 12.34 -4.02 0.82
C ASN A 56 12.20 -2.85 1.82
N LYS A 57 13.28 -2.58 2.56
CA LYS A 57 13.44 -1.42 3.45
C LYS A 57 14.83 -0.83 3.25
N LYS A 58 14.93 0.41 2.76
CA LYS A 58 16.21 1.10 2.56
C LYS A 58 16.08 2.60 2.85
N LYS A 59 16.99 3.15 3.66
CA LYS A 59 17.02 4.59 4.03
C LYS A 59 15.65 5.13 4.51
N GLY A 60 14.90 4.31 5.25
CA GLY A 60 13.58 4.65 5.76
C GLY A 60 12.43 4.54 4.75
N TYR A 61 12.67 4.17 3.49
CA TYR A 61 11.64 3.84 2.51
C TYR A 61 11.27 2.37 2.58
N PHE A 62 9.97 2.08 2.46
CA PHE A 62 9.39 0.74 2.49
C PHE A 62 8.76 0.49 1.13
N ILE A 63 9.09 -0.65 0.52
CA ILE A 63 8.37 -1.18 -0.65
C ILE A 63 7.37 -2.20 -0.12
N LEU A 64 6.10 -1.87 -0.23
CA LEU A 64 4.96 -2.66 0.24
C LEU A 64 4.26 -3.28 -0.96
N GLN A 65 3.84 -4.53 -0.84
CA GLN A 65 3.05 -5.22 -1.85
C GLN A 65 1.86 -5.92 -1.19
N SER A 66 0.71 -5.86 -1.86
CA SER A 66 -0.46 -6.70 -1.57
C SER A 66 -1.00 -7.28 -2.86
N GLU A 67 -1.53 -8.48 -2.78
CA GLU A 67 -2.00 -9.26 -3.93
C GLU A 67 -3.51 -9.49 -3.85
N MET A 68 -4.19 -9.37 -4.98
CA MET A 68 -5.60 -9.73 -5.12
C MET A 68 -5.72 -11.26 -5.15
N ILE A 69 -5.97 -11.84 -3.98
CA ILE A 69 -6.31 -13.24 -3.82
C ILE A 69 -7.76 -13.43 -4.31
N LYS A 70 -8.01 -14.52 -5.05
CA LYS A 70 -9.33 -14.87 -5.59
C LYS A 70 -10.37 -15.04 -4.50
#